data_AF-A0A1D9FUH1-F1
#
_entry.id   AF-A0A1D9FUH1-F1
#
_cell.length_a   1.000
_cell.length_b   1.000
_cell.length_c   1.000
_cell.angle_alpha   90.00
_cell.angle_beta   90.00
_cell.angle_gamma   90.00
#
_symmetry.space_group_name_H-M   'P 1'
#
loop_
_entity.id
_entity.type
_entity.pdbx_description
1 polymer ?
#
loop_
_entity_poly.entity_id
_entity_poly.type
_entity_poly.pdbx_seq_one_letter_code
_entity_poly.pdbx_strand_id
1 'polypeptide(L)'
;MHPLFPVPCSLFPVPCSLFPVPCSLFPVPCSLFPVPCSLFPKTQKLLTSLKTAMTKTSDLYSLYDVDNEQWLLSTLKLLKEKRLENLDIEHLIEELEGLSRRDKLTVESFLEQIIRHLLLLNYWQDQYDYNANHWQAEIMSFRTQLDEYLTQNLRNHLQHNQGKVYQKALKYVIKKTGMMIQFPEDCPYTLEQLLNQEWLPLKADM
;
A
#
# COMPACT_ATOMS: atom_id res chain seq x y z
N MET A 1 -3.82 -5.38 -62.00
CA MET A 1 -4.86 -6.41 -61.92
C MET A 1 -4.72 -7.12 -60.60
N HIS A 2 -5.68 -6.91 -59.69
CA HIS A 2 -6.16 -7.80 -58.63
C HIS A 2 -7.20 -6.96 -57.84
N PRO A 3 -8.50 -7.24 -58.01
CA PRO A 3 -9.56 -6.43 -57.42
C PRO A 3 -9.77 -6.76 -55.94
N LEU A 4 -10.01 -5.70 -55.16
CA LEU A 4 -10.51 -5.74 -53.78
C LEU A 4 -11.93 -6.29 -53.79
N PHE A 5 -12.10 -7.52 -53.29
CA PHE A 5 -13.42 -8.09 -52.99
C PHE A 5 -13.82 -7.72 -51.55
N PRO A 6 -14.94 -7.01 -51.35
CA PRO A 6 -15.50 -6.81 -50.01
C PRO A 6 -16.16 -8.12 -49.52
N VAL A 7 -15.80 -8.53 -48.31
CA VAL A 7 -16.42 -9.65 -47.59
C VAL A 7 -17.77 -9.17 -47.01
N PRO A 8 -18.91 -9.79 -47.36
CA PRO A 8 -20.19 -9.46 -46.76
C PRO A 8 -20.36 -10.16 -45.40
N CYS A 9 -20.61 -9.38 -44.36
CA CYS A 9 -21.08 -9.86 -43.07
C CYS A 9 -22.52 -10.39 -43.20
N SER A 10 -22.69 -11.72 -43.14
CA SER A 10 -24.00 -12.36 -43.03
C SER A 10 -24.50 -12.29 -41.59
N LEU A 11 -25.42 -11.35 -41.33
CA LEU A 11 -26.35 -11.39 -40.20
C LEU A 11 -27.30 -12.58 -40.42
N PHE A 12 -27.10 -13.67 -39.68
CA PHE A 12 -28.07 -14.76 -39.63
C PHE A 12 -29.23 -14.34 -38.71
N PRO A 13 -30.48 -14.27 -39.21
CA PRO A 13 -31.65 -14.11 -38.37
C PRO A 13 -31.93 -15.42 -37.63
N VAL A 14 -32.01 -15.37 -36.31
CA VAL A 14 -32.52 -16.47 -35.48
C VAL A 14 -34.04 -16.53 -35.65
N PRO A 15 -34.62 -17.65 -36.13
CA PRO A 15 -36.07 -17.78 -36.25
C PRO A 15 -36.65 -18.17 -34.88
N CYS A 16 -37.20 -17.21 -34.14
CA CYS A 16 -38.07 -17.52 -33.00
C CYS A 16 -39.48 -17.78 -33.53
N SER A 17 -39.79 -19.06 -33.72
CA SER A 17 -41.12 -19.59 -34.02
C SER A 17 -42.09 -19.28 -32.88
N LEU A 18 -43.16 -18.56 -33.23
CA LEU A 18 -44.42 -18.44 -32.51
C LEU A 18 -45.01 -19.84 -32.26
N PHE A 19 -44.93 -20.34 -31.02
CA PHE A 19 -45.79 -21.44 -30.58
C PHE A 19 -47.01 -20.87 -29.84
N PRO A 20 -48.23 -21.15 -30.31
CA PRO A 20 -49.45 -20.69 -29.66
C PRO A 20 -49.72 -21.55 -28.43
N VAL A 21 -49.71 -20.92 -27.25
CA VAL A 21 -50.19 -21.54 -26.00
C VAL A 21 -51.72 -21.43 -25.99
N PRO A 22 -52.46 -22.53 -25.77
CA PRO A 22 -53.92 -22.47 -25.77
C PRO A 22 -54.42 -21.70 -24.54
N CYS A 23 -55.12 -20.59 -24.79
CA CYS A 23 -55.87 -19.84 -23.80
C CYS A 23 -57.06 -20.67 -23.30
N SER A 24 -56.92 -21.30 -22.13
CA SER A 24 -58.07 -21.77 -21.35
C SER A 24 -58.70 -20.58 -20.63
N LEU A 25 -59.91 -20.24 -21.10
CA LEU A 25 -60.89 -19.35 -20.48
C LEU A 25 -61.11 -19.68 -19.00
N PHE A 26 -60.55 -18.86 -18.11
CA PHE A 26 -61.22 -18.51 -16.86
C PHE A 26 -61.39 -17.00 -16.83
N PRO A 27 -62.63 -16.47 -16.78
CA PRO A 27 -62.87 -15.04 -16.67
C PRO A 27 -62.51 -14.63 -15.25
N VAL A 28 -61.25 -14.27 -15.04
CA VAL A 28 -60.89 -13.47 -13.87
C VAL A 28 -61.52 -12.11 -14.12
N PRO A 29 -62.41 -11.61 -13.25
CA PRO A 29 -62.88 -10.25 -13.39
C PRO A 29 -61.66 -9.36 -13.18
N CYS A 30 -61.19 -8.73 -14.25
CA CYS A 30 -60.33 -7.57 -14.18
C CYS A 30 -61.15 -6.44 -13.53
N SER A 31 -61.35 -6.50 -12.22
CA SER A 31 -61.46 -5.30 -11.44
C SER A 31 -60.11 -4.61 -11.56
N LEU A 32 -60.03 -3.71 -12.54
CA LEU A 32 -59.20 -2.52 -12.47
C LEU A 32 -59.59 -1.78 -11.19
N PHE A 33 -59.13 -2.27 -10.04
CA PHE A 33 -58.88 -1.37 -8.93
C PHE A 33 -57.80 -0.44 -9.45
N PRO A 34 -58.08 0.85 -9.62
CA PRO A 34 -57.00 1.81 -9.79
C PRO A 34 -56.25 1.72 -8.47
N VAL A 35 -55.12 1.01 -8.45
CA VAL A 35 -54.19 1.13 -7.34
C VAL A 35 -53.85 2.61 -7.33
N PRO A 36 -54.24 3.38 -6.30
CA PRO A 36 -53.94 4.79 -6.28
C PRO A 36 -52.43 4.90 -6.35
N CYS A 37 -51.90 5.65 -7.32
CA CYS A 37 -50.46 5.90 -7.45
C CYS A 37 -49.86 6.61 -6.20
N SER A 38 -50.64 6.83 -5.14
CA SER A 38 -50.27 7.44 -3.88
C SER A 38 -49.68 6.48 -2.82
N LEU A 39 -49.57 5.16 -3.09
CA LEU A 39 -49.02 4.18 -2.12
C LEU A 39 -47.55 3.76 -2.35
N PHE A 40 -46.89 4.26 -3.40
CA PHE A 40 -45.44 4.06 -3.64
C PHE A 40 -44.52 5.29 -3.44
N PRO A 41 -44.81 6.33 -2.64
CA PRO A 41 -43.89 7.46 -2.50
C PRO A 41 -42.64 7.14 -1.65
N LYS A 42 -42.67 6.10 -0.81
CA LYS A 42 -41.56 5.77 0.12
C LYS A 42 -40.43 4.94 -0.51
N THR A 43 -40.71 4.09 -1.50
CA THR A 43 -39.67 3.24 -2.14
C THR A 43 -38.86 4.01 -3.18
N GLN A 44 -39.45 4.98 -3.88
CA GLN A 44 -38.75 5.78 -4.88
C GLN A 44 -37.70 6.70 -4.26
N LYS A 45 -37.97 7.25 -3.07
CA LYS A 45 -37.05 8.10 -2.29
C LYS A 45 -35.87 7.31 -1.72
N LEU A 46 -36.10 6.07 -1.31
CA LEU A 46 -35.06 5.13 -0.89
C LEU A 46 -34.17 4.74 -2.08
N LEU A 47 -34.77 4.46 -3.24
CA LEU A 47 -34.03 4.08 -4.44
C LEU A 47 -33.17 5.23 -4.99
N THR A 48 -33.66 6.47 -4.96
CA THR A 48 -32.86 7.64 -5.35
C THR A 48 -31.76 7.93 -4.34
N SER A 49 -32.01 7.82 -3.03
CA SER A 49 -30.97 8.00 -2.01
C SER A 49 -29.87 6.93 -2.09
N LEU A 50 -30.23 5.67 -2.39
CA LEU A 50 -29.27 4.58 -2.58
C LEU A 50 -28.46 4.78 -3.87
N LYS A 51 -29.09 5.23 -4.96
CA LYS A 51 -28.38 5.58 -6.19
C LYS A 51 -27.40 6.74 -5.99
N THR A 52 -27.83 7.81 -5.31
CA THR A 52 -26.96 8.96 -5.03
C THR A 52 -25.79 8.58 -4.12
N ALA A 53 -26.02 7.72 -3.12
CA ALA A 53 -24.94 7.19 -2.27
C ALA A 53 -23.94 6.35 -3.10
N MET A 54 -24.44 5.42 -3.92
CA MET A 54 -23.60 4.58 -4.80
C MET A 54 -22.79 5.39 -5.83
N THR A 55 -23.35 6.47 -6.39
CA THR A 55 -22.62 7.34 -7.32
C THR A 55 -21.57 8.21 -6.62
N LYS A 56 -21.76 8.50 -5.34
CA LYS A 56 -20.85 9.36 -4.57
C LYS A 56 -19.68 8.57 -4.01
N THR A 57 -19.89 7.32 -3.62
CA THR A 57 -18.81 6.40 -3.27
C THR A 57 -17.96 6.02 -4.47
N SER A 58 -18.56 5.85 -5.66
CA SER A 58 -17.78 5.59 -6.89
C SER A 58 -16.89 6.76 -7.31
N ASP A 59 -17.33 8.00 -7.04
CA ASP A 59 -16.55 9.21 -7.35
C ASP A 59 -15.31 9.30 -6.44
N LEU A 60 -15.48 9.03 -5.14
CA LEU A 60 -14.38 8.97 -4.19
C LEU A 60 -13.40 7.83 -4.54
N TYR A 61 -13.91 6.64 -4.86
CA TYR A 61 -13.08 5.48 -5.22
C TYR A 61 -12.13 5.78 -6.38
N SER A 62 -12.62 6.44 -7.44
CA SER A 62 -11.80 6.79 -8.61
C SER A 62 -10.73 7.85 -8.33
N LEU A 63 -10.89 8.64 -7.26
CA LEU A 63 -9.98 9.71 -6.90
C LEU A 63 -8.68 9.17 -6.29
N TYR A 64 -8.71 7.96 -5.73
CA TYR A 64 -7.55 7.34 -5.08
C TYR A 64 -6.34 7.21 -6.03
N ASP A 65 -6.58 6.71 -7.25
CA ASP A 65 -5.52 6.48 -8.25
C ASP A 65 -5.05 7.77 -8.96
N VAL A 66 -5.92 8.78 -9.03
CA VAL A 66 -5.69 10.01 -9.82
C VAL A 66 -5.10 11.13 -8.96
N ASP A 67 -5.65 11.32 -7.76
CA ASP A 67 -5.28 12.38 -6.83
C ASP A 67 -5.45 11.91 -5.39
N ASN A 68 -4.47 11.13 -4.93
CA ASN A 68 -4.45 10.55 -3.59
C ASN A 68 -4.57 11.61 -2.48
N GLU A 69 -4.00 12.81 -2.66
CA GLU A 69 -4.10 13.90 -1.67
C GLU A 69 -5.55 14.37 -1.53
N GLN A 70 -6.24 14.63 -2.64
CA GLN A 70 -7.65 15.00 -2.61
C GLN A 70 -8.56 13.88 -2.09
N TRP A 71 -8.24 12.63 -2.42
CA TRP A 71 -8.90 11.46 -1.83
C TRP A 71 -8.75 11.45 -0.31
N LEU A 72 -7.54 11.64 0.21
CA LEU A 72 -7.27 11.65 1.65
C LEU A 72 -8.01 12.78 2.37
N LEU A 73 -7.99 14.00 1.82
CA LEU A 73 -8.70 15.15 2.38
C LEU A 73 -10.23 14.93 2.41
N SER A 74 -10.77 14.32 1.36
CA SER A 74 -12.19 13.99 1.24
C SER A 74 -12.59 12.89 2.24
N THR A 75 -11.80 11.83 2.36
CA THR A 75 -11.98 10.76 3.35
C THR A 75 -11.91 11.30 4.78
N LEU A 76 -10.95 12.18 5.09
CA LEU A 76 -10.86 12.85 6.39
C LEU A 76 -12.09 13.71 6.70
N LYS A 77 -12.63 14.43 5.70
CA LYS A 77 -13.85 15.22 5.87
C LYS A 77 -15.05 14.34 6.21
N LEU A 78 -15.24 13.24 5.50
CA LEU A 78 -16.32 12.29 5.75
C LEU A 78 -16.22 11.66 7.15
N LEU A 79 -15.02 11.27 7.58
CA LEU A 79 -14.76 10.75 8.93
C LEU A 79 -15.10 11.78 10.02
N LYS A 80 -14.68 13.04 9.85
CA LYS A 80 -14.97 14.13 10.80
C LYS A 80 -16.47 14.43 10.91
N GLU A 81 -17.19 14.34 9.80
CA GLU A 81 -18.65 14.51 9.76
C GLU A 81 -19.42 13.23 10.18
N LYS A 82 -18.71 12.14 10.50
CA LYS A 82 -19.27 10.81 10.83
C LYS A 82 -20.18 10.22 9.73
N ARG A 83 -19.95 10.59 8.47
CA ARG A 83 -20.70 10.10 7.29
C ARG A 83 -20.09 8.82 6.74
N LEU A 84 -20.13 7.76 7.56
CA LEU A 84 -19.44 6.49 7.30
C LEU A 84 -19.98 5.75 6.07
N GLU A 85 -21.24 5.98 5.71
CA GLU A 85 -21.91 5.35 4.58
C GLU A 85 -21.35 5.75 3.21
N ASN A 86 -20.57 6.83 3.13
CA ASN A 86 -19.95 7.31 1.89
C ASN A 86 -18.44 7.07 1.85
N LEU A 87 -17.88 6.35 2.82
CA LEU A 87 -16.44 6.09 2.85
C LEU A 87 -16.07 5.05 1.79
N ASP A 88 -14.93 5.29 1.19
CA ASP A 88 -14.19 4.30 0.42
C ASP A 88 -13.41 3.40 1.38
N ILE A 89 -14.07 2.36 1.86
CA ILE A 89 -13.55 1.48 2.93
C ILE A 89 -12.36 0.65 2.44
N GLU A 90 -12.38 0.19 1.19
CA GLU A 90 -11.34 -0.71 0.65
C GLU A 90 -9.98 0.01 0.59
N HIS A 91 -9.92 1.19 -0.04
CA HIS A 91 -8.67 1.96 -0.09
C HIS A 91 -8.27 2.53 1.29
N LEU A 92 -9.23 2.82 2.17
CA LEU A 92 -8.90 3.21 3.54
C LEU A 92 -8.23 2.07 4.32
N ILE A 93 -8.70 0.83 4.18
CA ILE A 93 -8.03 -0.35 4.76
C ILE A 93 -6.64 -0.47 4.18
N GLU A 94 -6.49 -0.39 2.85
CA GLU A 94 -5.19 -0.46 2.18
C GLU A 94 -4.20 0.59 2.73
N GLU A 95 -4.63 1.84 2.90
CA GLU A 95 -3.77 2.88 3.46
C GLU A 95 -3.38 2.61 4.92
N LEU A 96 -4.31 2.12 5.75
CA LEU A 96 -4.04 1.80 7.14
C LEU A 96 -3.09 0.59 7.29
N GLU A 97 -3.27 -0.45 6.47
CA GLU A 97 -2.35 -1.58 6.39
C GLU A 97 -0.98 -1.14 5.85
N GLY A 98 -1.00 -0.24 4.87
CA GLY A 98 0.16 0.40 4.27
C GLY A 98 0.98 1.21 5.27
N LEU A 99 0.35 1.95 6.19
CA LEU A 99 1.03 2.73 7.22
C LEU A 99 1.95 1.86 8.08
N SER A 100 1.43 0.75 8.62
CA SER A 100 2.25 -0.16 9.46
C SER A 100 3.42 -0.75 8.68
N ARG A 101 3.22 -1.06 7.40
CA ARG A 101 4.28 -1.56 6.53
C ARG A 101 5.34 -0.49 6.23
N ARG A 102 4.92 0.75 5.95
CA ARG A 102 5.81 1.89 5.68
C ARG A 102 6.71 2.17 6.87
N ASP A 103 6.15 2.27 8.08
CA ASP A 103 6.93 2.53 9.29
C ASP A 103 8.00 1.46 9.55
N LYS A 104 7.64 0.18 9.38
CA LYS A 104 8.57 -0.95 9.48
C LYS A 104 9.72 -0.85 8.47
N LEU A 105 9.40 -0.53 7.21
CA LEU A 105 10.42 -0.37 6.16
C LEU A 105 11.31 0.85 6.42
N THR A 106 10.76 1.95 6.94
CA THR A 106 11.50 3.15 7.32
C THR A 106 12.55 2.84 8.38
N VAL A 107 12.15 2.23 9.50
CA VAL A 107 13.10 1.88 10.57
C VAL A 107 14.13 0.83 10.12
N GLU A 108 13.74 -0.13 9.27
CA GLU A 108 14.68 -1.09 8.67
C GLU A 108 15.72 -0.38 7.80
N SER A 109 15.31 0.62 7.00
CA SER A 109 16.20 1.39 6.13
C SER A 109 17.21 2.20 6.94
N PHE A 110 16.77 2.89 7.99
CA PHE A 110 17.71 3.61 8.87
C PHE A 110 18.68 2.66 9.58
N LEU A 111 18.20 1.52 10.09
CA LEU A 111 19.06 0.53 10.71
C LEU A 111 20.08 -0.03 9.71
N GLU A 112 19.67 -0.27 8.46
CA GLU A 112 20.57 -0.70 7.39
C GLU A 112 21.70 0.30 7.16
N GLN A 113 21.36 1.59 7.10
CA GLN A 113 22.33 2.67 6.89
C GLN A 113 23.30 2.79 8.07
N ILE A 114 22.82 2.66 9.31
CA ILE A 114 23.67 2.62 10.50
C ILE A 114 24.66 1.46 10.40
N ILE A 115 24.17 0.24 10.14
CA ILE A 115 25.02 -0.95 10.03
C ILE A 115 26.07 -0.80 8.92
N ARG A 116 25.70 -0.25 7.75
CA ARG A 116 26.65 0.01 6.65
C ARG A 116 27.82 0.86 7.14
N HIS A 117 27.54 1.99 7.78
CA HIS A 117 28.59 2.91 8.22
C HIS A 117 29.43 2.33 9.37
N LEU A 118 28.82 1.58 10.30
CA LEU A 118 29.57 0.87 11.34
C LEU A 118 30.52 -0.18 10.75
N LEU A 119 30.08 -0.92 9.73
CA LEU A 119 30.94 -1.86 9.01
C LEU A 119 32.09 -1.13 8.30
N LEU A 120 31.84 0.03 7.68
CA LEU A 120 32.90 0.82 7.04
C LEU A 120 33.92 1.31 8.07
N LEU A 121 33.48 1.81 9.23
CA LEU A 121 34.37 2.20 10.33
C LEU A 121 35.19 1.02 10.86
N ASN A 122 34.54 -0.13 11.05
CA ASN A 122 35.16 -1.28 11.68
C ASN A 122 36.19 -1.98 10.77
N TYR A 123 35.91 -2.06 9.46
CA TYR A 123 36.68 -2.90 8.55
C TYR A 123 37.41 -2.13 7.44
N TRP A 124 36.97 -0.95 7.02
CA TRP A 124 37.58 -0.26 5.87
C TRP A 124 38.74 0.65 6.26
N GLN A 125 39.85 0.04 6.66
CA GLN A 125 40.98 0.76 7.25
C GLN A 125 41.69 1.70 6.28
N ASP A 126 41.77 1.35 5.00
CA ASP A 126 42.41 2.18 3.96
C ASP A 126 41.76 3.55 3.77
N GLN A 127 40.47 3.69 4.11
CA GLN A 127 39.68 4.91 3.93
C GLN A 127 39.31 5.58 5.25
N TYR A 128 39.71 4.99 6.38
CA TYR A 128 39.29 5.39 7.71
C TYR A 128 39.67 6.84 8.02
N ASP A 129 40.95 7.20 7.90
CA ASP A 129 41.46 8.51 8.32
C ASP A 129 40.81 9.68 7.56
N TYR A 130 40.36 9.44 6.32
CA TYR A 130 39.72 10.45 5.48
C TYR A 130 38.21 10.54 5.69
N ASN A 131 37.54 9.42 5.96
CA ASN A 131 36.07 9.35 5.92
C ASN A 131 35.42 9.08 7.28
N ALA A 132 36.18 8.73 8.32
CA ALA A 132 35.63 8.33 9.62
C ALA A 132 34.69 9.39 10.21
N ASN A 133 35.08 10.68 10.18
CA ASN A 133 34.25 11.77 10.69
C ASN A 133 32.92 11.88 9.93
N HIS A 134 32.93 11.72 8.61
CA HIS A 134 31.72 11.73 7.81
C HIS A 134 30.82 10.53 8.14
N TRP A 135 31.37 9.32 8.21
CA TRP A 135 30.60 8.12 8.57
C TRP A 135 30.02 8.19 9.97
N GLN A 136 30.75 8.74 10.95
CA GLN A 136 30.24 8.97 12.30
C GLN A 136 29.10 9.99 12.32
N ALA A 137 29.21 11.08 11.54
CA ALA A 137 28.13 12.06 11.40
C ALA A 137 26.87 11.45 10.76
N GLU A 138 27.03 10.62 9.74
CA GLU A 138 25.93 9.88 9.12
C GLU A 138 25.27 8.91 10.11
N ILE A 139 26.06 8.15 10.89
CA ILE A 139 25.54 7.25 11.94
C ILE A 139 24.72 8.04 12.95
N MET A 140 25.24 9.15 13.46
CA MET A 140 24.52 10.03 14.38
C MET A 140 23.19 10.49 13.77
N SER A 141 23.21 10.98 12.53
CA SER A 141 22.00 11.45 11.83
C SER A 141 20.96 10.34 11.67
N PHE A 142 21.35 9.15 11.23
CA PHE A 142 20.42 8.03 11.07
C PHE A 142 19.90 7.52 12.41
N ARG A 143 20.71 7.53 13.47
CA ARG A 143 20.24 7.18 14.82
C ARG A 143 19.23 8.20 15.34
N THR A 144 19.46 9.50 15.13
CA THR A 144 18.49 10.55 15.48
C THR A 144 17.17 10.34 14.73
N GLN A 145 17.22 10.17 13.41
CA GLN A 145 16.03 9.92 12.60
C GLN A 145 15.31 8.64 13.01
N LEU A 146 16.05 7.56 13.29
CA LEU A 146 15.45 6.30 13.72
C LEU A 146 14.70 6.46 15.05
N ASP A 147 15.28 7.19 16.00
CA ASP A 147 14.69 7.43 17.33
C ASP A 147 13.35 8.16 17.25
N GLU A 148 13.18 9.09 16.30
CA GLU A 148 11.91 9.79 16.06
C GLU A 148 10.74 8.85 15.73
N TYR A 149 11.02 7.69 15.13
CA TYR A 149 10.01 6.70 14.74
C TYR A 149 9.94 5.51 15.72
N LEU A 150 10.88 5.35 16.65
CA LEU A 150 11.10 4.07 17.34
C LEU A 150 10.12 3.79 18.48
N THR A 151 8.91 3.35 18.13
CA THR A 151 7.97 2.77 19.10
C THR A 151 8.43 1.39 19.60
N GLN A 152 7.88 0.93 20.72
CA GLN A 152 8.19 -0.41 21.26
C GLN A 152 7.92 -1.55 20.26
N ASN A 153 6.84 -1.45 19.47
CA ASN A 153 6.51 -2.46 18.46
C ASN A 153 7.58 -2.48 17.36
N LEU A 154 7.97 -1.30 16.85
CA LEU A 154 9.00 -1.17 15.82
C LEU A 154 10.38 -1.62 16.33
N ARG A 155 10.70 -1.38 17.60
CA ARG A 155 11.91 -1.93 18.23
C ARG A 155 11.92 -3.45 18.23
N ASN A 156 10.80 -4.08 18.59
CA ASN A 156 10.68 -5.55 18.56
C ASN A 156 10.77 -6.09 17.12
N HIS A 157 10.17 -5.38 16.16
CA HIS A 157 10.28 -5.69 14.74
C HIS A 157 11.74 -5.65 14.25
N LEU A 158 12.50 -4.60 14.62
CA LEU A 158 13.92 -4.50 14.31
C LEU A 158 14.72 -5.64 14.95
N GLN A 159 14.46 -5.96 16.22
CA GLN A 159 15.13 -7.06 16.91
C GLN A 159 14.97 -8.39 16.18
N HIS A 160 13.77 -8.68 15.67
CA HIS A 160 13.50 -9.92 14.93
C HIS A 160 14.13 -9.93 13.53
N ASN A 161 14.19 -8.78 12.86
CA ASN A 161 14.64 -8.67 11.48
C ASN A 161 16.11 -8.23 11.32
N GLN A 162 16.82 -7.99 12.42
CA GLN A 162 18.18 -7.44 12.43
C GLN A 162 19.14 -8.23 11.51
N GLY A 163 19.10 -9.56 11.54
CA GLY A 163 19.95 -10.41 10.70
C GLY A 163 19.73 -10.16 9.21
N LYS A 164 18.46 -10.03 8.77
CA LYS A 164 18.12 -9.71 7.39
C LYS A 164 18.62 -8.31 6.97
N VAL A 165 18.45 -7.32 7.86
CA VAL A 165 18.93 -5.94 7.63
C VAL A 165 20.46 -5.92 7.51
N TYR A 166 21.15 -6.64 8.41
CA TYR A 166 22.60 -6.81 8.36
C TYR A 166 23.08 -7.40 7.02
N GLN A 167 22.44 -8.46 6.54
CA GLN A 167 22.82 -9.09 5.27
C GLN A 167 22.68 -8.14 4.07
N LYS A 168 21.69 -7.23 4.07
CA LYS A 168 21.58 -6.19 3.04
C LYS A 168 22.72 -5.17 3.14
N ALA A 169 22.99 -4.68 4.35
CA ALA A 169 24.08 -3.75 4.62
C ALA A 169 25.44 -4.32 4.22
N LEU A 170 25.71 -5.58 4.59
CA LEU A 170 26.94 -6.28 4.28
C LEU A 170 27.16 -6.42 2.77
N LYS A 171 26.13 -6.83 2.02
CA LYS A 171 26.19 -6.91 0.54
C LYS A 171 26.57 -5.58 -0.09
N TYR A 172 26.00 -4.47 0.41
CA TYR A 172 26.37 -3.14 -0.06
C TYR A 172 27.83 -2.81 0.25
N VAL A 173 28.29 -3.07 1.48
CA VAL A 173 29.68 -2.79 1.89
C VAL A 173 30.65 -3.59 1.05
N ILE A 174 30.46 -4.90 0.89
CA ILE A 174 31.32 -5.76 0.04
C ILE A 174 31.39 -5.19 -1.39
N LYS A 175 30.23 -4.80 -1.96
CA LYS A 175 30.18 -4.25 -3.32
C LYS A 175 30.88 -2.89 -3.44
N LYS A 176 30.78 -2.04 -2.41
CA LYS A 176 31.37 -0.70 -2.38
C LYS A 176 32.87 -0.71 -2.18
N THR A 177 33.37 -1.59 -1.30
CA THR A 177 34.78 -1.61 -0.88
C THR A 177 35.63 -2.58 -1.69
N GLY A 178 35.02 -3.64 -2.24
CA GLY A 178 35.75 -4.71 -2.93
C GLY A 178 36.63 -5.56 -2.00
N MET A 179 36.46 -5.45 -0.68
CA MET A 179 37.26 -6.21 0.29
C MET A 179 36.97 -7.71 0.18
N MET A 180 38.03 -8.52 0.25
CA MET A 180 37.96 -9.99 0.25
C MET A 180 38.15 -10.61 1.64
N ILE A 181 37.92 -9.83 2.70
CA ILE A 181 38.00 -10.32 4.07
C ILE A 181 36.78 -11.18 4.42
N GLN A 182 36.96 -12.06 5.41
CA GLN A 182 35.85 -12.84 5.93
C GLN A 182 35.04 -12.01 6.92
N PHE A 183 33.88 -11.51 6.48
CA PHE A 183 32.93 -10.87 7.37
C PHE A 183 32.20 -11.90 8.24
N PRO A 184 31.78 -11.52 9.46
CA PRO A 184 30.90 -12.35 10.28
C PRO A 184 29.63 -12.76 9.53
N GLU A 185 29.21 -14.02 9.68
CA GLU A 185 27.95 -14.50 9.08
C GLU A 185 26.74 -13.83 9.75
N ASP A 186 26.79 -13.69 11.07
CA ASP A 186 25.79 -12.97 11.85
C ASP A 186 26.20 -11.53 12.14
N CYS A 187 25.22 -10.67 12.41
CA CYS A 187 25.47 -9.27 12.75
C CYS A 187 26.32 -9.19 14.03
N PRO A 188 27.53 -8.59 13.98
CA PRO A 188 28.42 -8.52 15.14
C PRO A 188 27.99 -7.48 16.19
N TYR A 189 26.91 -6.74 15.93
CA TYR A 189 26.42 -5.65 16.77
C TYR A 189 25.09 -6.04 17.39
N THR A 190 24.88 -5.77 18.68
CA THR A 190 23.55 -5.92 19.28
C THR A 190 22.64 -4.76 18.87
N LEU A 191 21.32 -4.95 18.92
CA LEU A 191 20.39 -3.83 18.65
C LEU A 191 20.65 -2.65 19.61
N GLU A 192 21.01 -2.91 20.87
CA GLU A 192 21.35 -1.85 21.82
C GLU A 192 22.56 -1.03 21.37
N GLN A 193 23.61 -1.67 20.86
CA GLN A 193 24.78 -0.98 20.29
C GLN A 193 24.42 -0.18 19.03
N LEU A 194 23.57 -0.75 18.16
CA LEU A 194 23.12 -0.08 16.93
C LEU A 194 22.33 1.20 17.25
N LEU A 195 21.52 1.18 18.32
CA LEU A 195 20.68 2.30 18.73
C LEU A 195 21.38 3.31 19.66
N ASN A 196 22.48 2.93 20.31
CA ASN A 196 23.17 3.79 21.26
C ASN A 196 23.89 4.95 20.54
N GLN A 197 23.48 6.19 20.84
CA GLN A 197 24.00 7.41 20.20
C GLN A 197 25.53 7.60 20.35
N GLU A 198 26.11 7.16 21.46
CA GLU A 198 27.52 7.40 21.81
C GLU A 198 28.42 6.22 21.46
N TRP A 199 27.84 5.07 21.10
CA TRP A 199 28.60 3.86 20.86
C TRP A 199 29.12 3.76 19.42
N LEU A 200 30.39 3.40 19.26
CA LEU A 200 31.04 3.06 18.00
C LEU A 200 31.91 1.79 18.19
N PRO A 201 32.08 0.96 17.15
CA PRO A 201 32.93 -0.22 17.23
C PRO A 201 34.40 0.19 17.33
N LEU A 202 35.16 -0.60 18.09
CA LEU A 202 36.63 -0.53 18.03
C LEU A 202 37.09 -0.97 16.65
N LYS A 203 38.16 -0.36 16.15
CA LYS A 203 38.81 -0.76 14.91
C LYS A 203 39.15 -2.25 14.94
N ALA A 204 38.72 -3.01 13.94
CA ALA A 204 39.14 -4.40 13.82
C ALA A 204 40.64 -4.45 13.50
N ASP A 205 41.40 -5.19 14.29
CA ASP A 205 42.77 -5.55 13.95
C ASP A 205 42.69 -6.55 12.78
N MET A 206 43.05 -6.11 11.57
CA MET A 206 43.17 -6.97 10.38
C MET A 206 44.56 -7.58 10.27
#